data_AF-A0ABD6C601-F1
#
_entry.id   AF-A0ABD6C601-F1
#
_cell.length_a   1.000
_cell.length_b   1.000
_cell.length_c   1.000
_cell.angle_alpha   90.00
_cell.angle_beta   90.00
_cell.angle_gamma   90.00
#
_symmetry.space_group_name_H-M   'P 1'
#
loop_
_entity.id
_entity.type
_entity.pdbx_description
1 polymer ?
#
loop_
_entity_poly.entity_id
_entity_poly.type
_entity_poly.pdbx_seq_one_letter_code
_entity_poly.pdbx_strand_id
1 'polypeptide(L)'
;MRRPAVLLAFAALAVAMTVGSAAGAATVPNGNETVLTAEIEGTTATNVTISPDADVDDIRATVAAELDVDEQTVRVAPEETAVEVREGNVSTTALRDALRTAGLNASAATVHDGVSAHTQTETVRIIDERLAGADIDATVASVTTDGGARGVRIRATDTDPAVIVENLTFQGRVEMVAHFPVQRDGDTVHRDVTLLTNEDFETVGSARSGRPGTTPLVPVTLTDEAAQNYSNAMQNFGFTSDEGIADCQTDTAKEDPDNASGHCLYTVYDGEVVSAAQMSAGLAQTFETGDFVNDPEFVITAANMSEARDLSLALRAGALPAPLDFDELPESPRQNNTAGSNTESTETQTATERSDADSTETVTATERSDAESSETVTATETTSSGDGPGFTAIAALAALLGLVVVGRRVESR
;
A
#
# COMPACT_ATOMS: atom_id res chain seq x y z
N MET A 1 0.46 -6.69 67.71
CA MET A 1 0.00 -5.28 67.56
C MET A 1 -1.23 -5.29 66.66
N ARG A 2 -2.40 -5.02 67.23
CA ARG A 2 -3.70 -5.01 66.54
C ARG A 2 -3.94 -3.60 65.99
N ARG A 3 -4.21 -3.46 64.70
CA ARG A 3 -4.65 -2.20 64.08
C ARG A 3 -6.18 -2.10 64.14
N PRO A 4 -6.76 -0.94 64.48
CA PRO A 4 -8.21 -0.75 64.50
C PRO A 4 -8.73 -0.39 63.10
N ALA A 5 -9.96 -0.84 62.83
CA ALA A 5 -10.76 -0.43 61.68
C ALA A 5 -11.38 0.96 61.95
N VAL A 6 -11.22 1.89 61.01
CA VAL A 6 -11.91 3.18 61.00
C VAL A 6 -12.85 3.19 59.80
N LEU A 7 -14.15 3.19 60.09
CA LEU A 7 -15.24 3.45 59.16
C LEU A 7 -15.27 4.96 58.87
N LEU A 8 -15.21 5.33 57.58
CA LEU A 8 -15.42 6.70 57.12
C LEU A 8 -16.60 6.71 56.14
N ALA A 9 -17.65 7.41 56.54
CA ALA A 9 -18.88 7.62 55.79
C ALA A 9 -18.64 8.61 54.64
N PHE A 10 -19.02 8.23 53.42
CA PHE A 10 -19.08 9.14 52.28
C PHE A 10 -20.48 9.77 52.18
N ALA A 11 -20.51 11.10 52.30
CA ALA A 11 -21.68 11.92 52.02
C ALA A 11 -21.79 12.12 50.50
N ALA A 12 -22.96 11.82 49.94
CA ALA A 12 -23.27 12.11 48.55
C ALA A 12 -23.62 13.60 48.38
N LEU A 13 -22.79 14.32 47.62
CA LEU A 13 -23.03 15.71 47.21
C LEU A 13 -23.61 15.68 45.79
N ALA A 14 -24.89 16.03 45.63
CA ALA A 14 -25.52 16.18 44.33
C ALA A 14 -25.15 17.55 43.74
N VAL A 15 -24.38 17.55 42.64
CA VAL A 15 -24.13 18.74 41.82
C VAL A 15 -25.09 18.71 40.64
N ALA A 16 -26.00 19.69 40.60
CA ALA A 16 -26.85 19.95 39.45
C ALA A 16 -26.03 20.70 38.38
N MET A 17 -25.72 20.04 37.27
CA MET A 17 -25.19 20.71 36.07
C MET A 17 -26.32 20.95 35.09
N THR A 18 -26.53 22.22 34.76
CA THR A 18 -27.40 22.70 33.69
C THR A 18 -26.76 22.34 32.34
N VAL A 19 -27.41 21.46 31.59
CA VAL A 19 -27.01 21.12 30.22
C VAL A 19 -27.48 22.24 29.30
N GLY A 20 -26.52 22.95 28.69
CA GLY A 20 -26.78 23.83 27.56
C GLY A 20 -27.06 22.99 26.32
N SER A 21 -28.20 23.23 25.68
CA SER A 21 -28.63 22.54 24.46
C SER A 21 -27.72 22.90 23.29
N ALA A 22 -26.91 21.95 22.81
CA ALA A 22 -26.24 22.03 21.52
C ALA A 22 -27.10 21.32 20.46
N ALA A 23 -27.35 22.01 19.35
CA ALA A 23 -28.23 21.60 18.26
C ALA A 23 -27.67 20.40 17.48
N GLY A 24 -28.54 19.46 17.15
CA GLY A 24 -28.21 18.21 16.45
C GLY A 24 -28.05 18.34 14.93
N ALA A 25 -27.42 17.32 14.36
CA ALA A 25 -27.33 17.09 12.92
C ALA A 25 -28.72 16.98 12.29
N ALA A 26 -28.95 17.70 11.19
CA ALA A 26 -30.15 17.63 10.39
C ALA A 26 -29.88 16.78 9.14
N THR A 27 -30.66 15.73 8.95
CA THR A 27 -30.79 15.04 7.65
C THR A 27 -31.61 15.93 6.72
N VAL A 28 -30.99 16.47 5.67
CA VAL A 28 -31.67 17.23 4.61
C VAL A 28 -32.08 16.25 3.50
N PRO A 29 -33.26 16.39 2.84
CA PRO A 29 -33.77 15.44 1.85
C PRO A 29 -33.03 15.46 0.49
N ASN A 30 -31.76 15.87 0.45
CA ASN A 30 -30.93 15.86 -0.75
C ASN A 30 -29.55 15.31 -0.41
N GLY A 31 -29.30 14.04 -0.75
CA GLY A 31 -27.95 13.50 -0.93
C GLY A 31 -27.54 12.45 0.09
N ASN A 32 -27.26 11.25 -0.41
CA ASN A 32 -26.63 10.13 0.28
C ASN A 32 -25.12 10.43 0.50
N GLU A 33 -24.80 11.58 1.07
CA GLU A 33 -23.43 12.10 1.16
C GLU A 33 -22.78 11.68 2.49
N THR A 34 -21.65 10.97 2.39
CA THR A 34 -20.79 10.57 3.51
C THR A 34 -19.58 11.49 3.56
N VAL A 35 -19.26 12.04 4.73
CA VAL A 35 -18.06 12.85 4.94
C VAL A 35 -17.23 12.25 6.07
N LEU A 36 -15.97 11.94 5.77
CA LEU A 36 -14.98 11.42 6.71
C LEU A 36 -13.79 12.38 6.79
N THR A 37 -13.16 12.45 7.95
CA THR A 37 -11.88 13.11 8.15
C THR A 37 -10.95 12.13 8.85
N ALA A 38 -9.70 12.08 8.41
CA ALA A 38 -8.66 11.28 9.03
C ALA A 38 -7.40 12.10 9.24
N GLU A 39 -6.73 11.94 10.38
CA GLU A 39 -5.37 12.41 10.58
C GLU A 39 -4.40 11.43 9.89
N ILE A 40 -3.31 11.96 9.31
CA ILE A 40 -2.25 11.13 8.77
C ILE A 40 -1.21 10.98 9.88
N GLU A 41 -1.07 9.75 10.38
CA GLU A 41 -0.20 9.46 11.51
C GLU A 41 1.28 9.64 11.13
N GLY A 42 2.06 10.20 12.05
CA GLY A 42 3.50 10.31 11.88
C GLY A 42 4.13 11.30 12.85
N THR A 43 5.45 11.45 12.75
CA THR A 43 6.21 12.47 13.48
C THR A 43 7.24 13.08 12.56
N THR A 44 7.27 14.41 12.49
CA THR A 44 8.18 15.15 11.62
C THR A 44 9.14 16.00 12.44
N ALA A 45 10.43 15.90 12.12
CA ALA A 45 11.47 16.81 12.53
C ALA A 45 11.82 17.75 11.37
N THR A 46 11.67 19.05 11.56
CA THR A 46 12.08 20.10 10.61
C THR A 46 13.26 20.90 11.15
N ASN A 47 13.94 21.66 10.28
CA ASN A 47 15.19 22.36 10.61
C ASN A 47 16.32 21.40 11.04
N VAL A 48 16.31 20.19 10.47
CA VAL A 48 17.38 19.20 10.64
C VAL A 48 18.45 19.51 9.60
N THR A 49 19.65 19.87 10.06
CA THR A 49 20.77 20.10 9.14
C THR A 49 21.31 18.77 8.63
N ILE A 50 21.09 18.49 7.35
CA ILE A 50 21.59 17.31 6.66
C ILE A 50 22.61 17.78 5.62
N SER A 51 23.80 17.18 5.62
CA SER A 51 24.84 17.55 4.66
C SER A 51 24.47 17.03 3.25
N PRO A 52 24.79 17.76 2.17
CA PRO A 52 24.62 17.24 0.81
C PRO A 52 25.41 15.96 0.52
N ASP A 53 26.52 15.75 1.25
CA ASP A 53 27.37 14.56 1.14
C ASP A 53 27.00 13.49 2.18
N ALA A 54 25.90 13.66 2.92
CA ALA A 54 25.48 12.69 3.91
C ALA A 54 24.97 11.42 3.23
N ASP A 55 25.30 10.28 3.82
CA ASP A 55 24.72 9.01 3.43
C ASP A 55 23.29 8.93 3.97
N VAL A 56 22.32 9.17 3.08
CA VAL A 56 20.90 9.25 3.41
C VAL A 56 20.37 7.89 3.85
N ASP A 57 20.88 6.81 3.27
CA ASP A 57 20.46 5.45 3.58
C ASP A 57 20.98 5.04 4.95
N ASP A 58 22.24 5.35 5.28
CA ASP A 58 22.77 5.14 6.64
C ASP A 58 21.99 5.92 7.71
N ILE A 59 21.59 7.16 7.42
CA ILE A 59 20.75 7.97 8.32
C ILE A 59 19.39 7.27 8.51
N ARG A 60 18.75 6.88 7.41
CA ARG A 60 17.44 6.23 7.42
C ARG A 60 17.47 4.95 8.26
N ALA A 61 18.41 4.06 7.95
CA ALA A 61 18.62 2.80 8.66
C ALA A 61 18.90 3.01 10.15
N THR A 62 19.73 4.01 10.50
CA THR A 62 20.02 4.31 11.92
C THR A 62 18.78 4.83 12.65
N VAL A 63 18.03 5.76 12.05
CA VAL A 63 16.81 6.29 12.68
C VAL A 63 15.76 5.19 12.84
N ALA A 64 15.58 4.33 11.83
CA ALA A 64 14.65 3.22 11.87
C ALA A 64 15.00 2.23 12.99
N ALA A 65 16.27 1.81 13.07
CA ALA A 65 16.75 0.89 14.09
C ALA A 65 16.61 1.45 15.51
N GLU A 66 16.87 2.75 15.73
CA GLU A 66 16.75 3.38 17.04
C GLU A 66 15.28 3.52 17.51
N LEU A 67 14.35 3.59 16.56
CA LEU A 67 12.92 3.71 16.83
C LEU A 67 12.17 2.37 16.82
N ASP A 68 12.84 1.29 16.40
CA ASP A 68 12.25 -0.03 16.19
C ASP A 68 11.07 0.02 15.19
N VAL A 69 11.27 0.75 14.09
CA VAL A 69 10.29 0.92 12.99
C VAL A 69 10.87 0.38 11.68
N ASP A 70 10.00 0.12 10.70
CA ASP A 70 10.45 -0.27 9.37
C ASP A 70 11.19 0.88 8.67
N GLU A 71 12.33 0.58 8.04
CA GLU A 71 13.17 1.58 7.38
C GLU A 71 12.40 2.39 6.34
N GLN A 72 11.47 1.76 5.61
CA GLN A 72 10.68 2.39 4.56
C GLN A 72 9.71 3.44 5.13
N THR A 73 9.36 3.38 6.42
CA THR A 73 8.52 4.42 7.05
C THR A 73 9.31 5.70 7.32
N VAL A 74 10.65 5.64 7.33
CA VAL A 74 11.52 6.78 7.59
C VAL A 74 11.87 7.49 6.27
N ARG A 75 11.43 8.74 6.17
CA ARG A 75 11.76 9.63 5.06
C ARG A 75 12.79 10.65 5.53
N VAL A 76 13.95 10.66 4.86
CA VAL A 76 15.00 11.66 5.05
C VAL A 76 14.96 12.58 3.83
N ALA A 77 14.71 13.86 4.04
CA ALA A 77 14.54 14.85 2.97
C ALA A 77 15.54 16.01 3.14
N PRO A 78 16.78 15.88 2.60
CA PRO A 78 17.82 16.89 2.73
C PRO A 78 17.39 18.27 2.21
N GLU A 79 16.72 18.31 1.06
CA GLU A 79 16.22 19.54 0.43
C GLU A 79 15.13 20.26 1.25
N GLU A 80 14.37 19.50 2.05
CA GLU A 80 13.35 20.03 2.96
C GLU A 80 13.90 20.28 4.38
N THR A 81 15.16 19.92 4.63
CA THR A 81 15.79 19.91 5.97
C THR A 81 14.92 19.18 6.99
N ALA A 82 14.36 18.04 6.57
CA ALA A 82 13.37 17.30 7.33
C ALA A 82 13.70 15.81 7.43
N VAL A 83 13.34 15.22 8.57
CA VAL A 83 13.25 13.77 8.75
C VAL A 83 11.87 13.48 9.29
N GLU A 84 11.17 12.56 8.66
CA GLU A 84 9.78 12.24 8.91
C GLU A 84 9.66 10.73 9.13
N VAL A 85 8.98 10.33 10.20
CA VAL A 85 8.67 8.92 10.47
C VAL A 85 7.17 8.76 10.29
N ARG A 86 6.80 7.94 9.31
CA ARG A 86 5.44 7.79 8.80
C ARG A 86 4.75 6.58 9.42
N GLU A 87 4.86 6.48 10.74
CA GLU A 87 4.29 5.42 11.54
C GLU A 87 3.68 6.03 12.81
N GLY A 88 2.63 5.40 13.32
CA GLY A 88 2.02 5.78 14.60
C GLY A 88 2.96 5.54 15.78
N ASN A 89 2.63 6.13 16.93
CA ASN A 89 3.26 5.88 18.23
C ASN A 89 4.74 6.29 18.40
N VAL A 90 5.35 6.99 17.43
CA VAL A 90 6.67 7.59 17.62
C VAL A 90 6.54 8.88 18.42
N SER A 91 7.25 8.98 19.55
CA SER A 91 7.24 10.22 20.32
C SER A 91 8.23 11.25 19.74
N THR A 92 7.89 12.53 19.84
CA THR A 92 8.80 13.64 19.46
C THR A 92 10.16 13.60 20.18
N THR A 93 10.23 12.99 21.37
CA THR A 93 11.49 12.80 22.10
C THR A 93 12.31 11.67 21.51
N ALA A 94 11.67 10.52 21.22
CA ALA A 94 12.33 9.38 20.61
C ALA A 94 12.93 9.75 19.25
N LEU A 95 12.17 10.41 18.37
CA LEU A 95 12.71 10.85 17.08
C LEU A 95 13.91 11.79 17.26
N ARG A 96 13.84 12.72 18.22
CA ARG A 96 14.97 13.63 18.48
C ARG A 96 16.22 12.89 18.96
N ASP A 97 16.06 11.84 19.76
CA ASP A 97 17.17 11.02 20.23
C ASP A 97 17.76 10.18 19.09
N ALA A 98 16.92 9.54 18.28
CA ALA A 98 17.33 8.79 17.09
C ALA A 98 18.12 9.65 16.09
N LEU A 99 17.69 10.90 15.85
CA LEU A 99 18.43 11.84 14.99
C LEU A 99 19.84 12.13 15.52
N ARG A 100 20.02 12.21 16.86
CA ARG A 100 21.36 12.41 17.44
C ARG A 100 22.22 11.16 17.30
N THR A 101 21.64 9.96 17.45
CA THR A 101 22.36 8.71 17.21
C THR A 101 22.82 8.61 15.75
N ALA A 102 21.98 9.03 14.80
CA ALA A 102 22.31 9.14 13.37
C ALA A 102 23.33 10.25 13.04
N GLY A 103 23.89 10.93 14.05
CA GLY A 103 24.91 11.96 13.86
C GLY A 103 24.39 13.31 13.39
N LEU A 104 23.06 13.51 13.37
CA LEU A 104 22.45 14.77 12.96
C LEU A 104 22.36 15.77 14.12
N ASN A 105 22.54 17.06 13.81
CA ASN A 105 22.37 18.12 14.79
C ASN A 105 20.88 18.44 15.01
N ALA A 106 20.27 17.75 15.96
CA ALA A 106 18.86 17.95 16.32
C ALA A 106 18.62 19.07 17.35
N SER A 107 19.62 19.91 17.66
CA SER A 107 19.50 20.95 18.71
C SER A 107 18.56 22.09 18.31
N ALA A 108 18.51 22.41 17.01
CA ALA A 108 17.61 23.41 16.44
C ALA A 108 16.35 22.77 15.81
N ALA A 109 16.24 21.45 15.84
CA ALA A 109 15.14 20.73 15.19
C ALA A 109 13.82 20.96 15.92
N THR A 110 12.81 21.39 15.16
CA THR A 110 11.43 21.43 15.63
C THR A 110 10.81 20.07 15.32
N VAL A 111 10.48 19.32 16.37
CA VAL A 111 9.85 18.01 16.23
C VAL A 111 8.41 18.13 16.69
N HIS A 112 7.48 17.70 15.84
CA HIS A 112 6.06 17.76 16.08
C HIS A 112 5.37 16.51 15.56
N ASP A 113 4.19 16.24 16.09
CA ASP A 113 3.32 15.18 15.59
C ASP A 113 2.79 15.55 14.19
N GLY A 114 2.44 14.52 13.42
CA GLY A 114 1.97 14.63 12.05
C GLY A 114 3.08 14.62 11.00
N VAL A 115 2.62 14.50 9.76
CA VAL A 115 3.43 14.34 8.56
C VAL A 115 3.82 15.67 7.89
N SER A 116 4.69 15.59 6.88
CA SER A 116 5.06 16.73 6.03
C SER A 116 3.96 17.09 5.02
N ALA A 117 4.09 18.26 4.38
CA ALA A 117 3.18 18.66 3.30
C ALA A 117 3.26 17.71 2.10
N HIS A 118 4.47 17.21 1.81
CA HIS A 118 4.72 16.26 0.75
C HIS A 118 3.92 14.98 0.99
N THR A 119 4.08 14.37 2.17
CA THR A 119 3.37 13.14 2.53
C THR A 119 1.86 13.30 2.48
N GLN A 120 1.34 14.46 2.91
CA GLN A 120 -0.09 14.75 2.80
C GLN A 120 -0.58 14.80 1.35
N THR A 121 0.18 15.43 0.45
CA THR A 121 -0.18 15.49 -0.97
C THR A 121 -0.18 14.10 -1.61
N GLU A 122 0.83 13.29 -1.32
CA GLU A 122 0.89 11.89 -1.80
C GLU A 122 -0.27 11.07 -1.24
N THR A 123 -0.58 11.21 0.05
CA THR A 123 -1.72 10.52 0.67
C THR A 123 -3.03 10.87 -0.03
N VAL A 124 -3.29 12.15 -0.30
CA VAL A 124 -4.52 12.57 -1.02
C VAL A 124 -4.60 11.92 -2.40
N ARG A 125 -3.50 11.88 -3.15
CA ARG A 125 -3.44 11.27 -4.49
C ARG A 125 -3.76 9.77 -4.43
N ILE A 126 -3.12 9.05 -3.50
CA ILE A 126 -3.30 7.60 -3.36
C ILE A 126 -4.71 7.23 -2.93
N ILE A 127 -5.30 7.98 -1.98
CA ILE A 127 -6.70 7.77 -1.56
C ILE A 127 -7.65 7.99 -2.74
N ASP A 128 -7.45 9.07 -3.51
CA ASP A 128 -8.29 9.38 -4.68
C ASP A 128 -8.24 8.26 -5.71
N GLU A 129 -7.04 7.80 -6.06
CA GLU A 129 -6.82 6.68 -7.00
C GLU A 129 -7.43 5.36 -6.49
N ARG A 130 -7.30 5.07 -5.19
CA ARG A 130 -7.82 3.84 -4.60
C ARG A 130 -9.35 3.83 -4.56
N LEU A 131 -9.99 4.92 -4.13
CA LEU A 131 -11.44 5.02 -4.11
C LEU A 131 -12.01 4.98 -5.53
N ALA A 132 -11.39 5.67 -6.49
CA ALA A 132 -11.77 5.57 -7.89
C ALA A 132 -11.62 4.14 -8.44
N GLY A 133 -10.56 3.43 -8.07
CA GLY A 133 -10.34 2.03 -8.46
C GLY A 133 -11.30 1.03 -7.81
N ALA A 134 -11.93 1.40 -6.69
CA ALA A 134 -13.01 0.67 -6.04
C ALA A 134 -14.41 1.07 -6.56
N ASP A 135 -14.49 1.85 -7.65
CA ASP A 135 -15.72 2.41 -8.20
C ASP A 135 -16.52 3.27 -7.19
N ILE A 136 -15.83 3.92 -6.23
CA ILE A 136 -16.42 4.81 -5.24
C ILE A 136 -16.33 6.26 -5.74
N ASP A 137 -17.49 6.90 -5.96
CA ASP A 137 -17.56 8.32 -6.32
C ASP A 137 -17.29 9.20 -5.10
N ALA A 138 -16.02 9.57 -4.93
CA ALA A 138 -15.53 10.37 -3.81
C ALA A 138 -14.66 11.54 -4.26
N THR A 139 -14.57 12.55 -3.38
CA THR A 139 -13.62 13.66 -3.49
C THR A 139 -12.75 13.69 -2.25
N VAL A 140 -11.44 13.83 -2.45
CA VAL A 140 -10.44 13.85 -1.38
C VAL A 140 -9.80 15.23 -1.32
N ALA A 141 -9.66 15.80 -0.12
CA ALA A 141 -9.03 17.09 0.08
C ALA A 141 -8.10 17.08 1.30
N SER A 142 -6.97 17.77 1.21
CA SER A 142 -6.11 18.02 2.37
C SER A 142 -6.84 18.87 3.41
N VAL A 143 -6.67 18.53 4.69
CA VAL A 143 -7.11 19.35 5.82
C VAL A 143 -6.00 19.48 6.86
N THR A 144 -6.14 20.48 7.74
CA THR A 144 -5.29 20.61 8.93
C THR A 144 -6.23 20.56 10.12
N THR A 145 -5.94 19.71 11.10
CA THR A 145 -6.72 19.60 12.33
C THR A 145 -6.54 20.85 13.19
N ASP A 146 -7.41 21.04 14.18
CA ASP A 146 -7.28 22.16 15.12
C ASP A 146 -5.96 22.10 15.93
N GLY A 147 -5.38 20.90 16.07
CA GLY A 147 -4.06 20.66 16.66
C GLY A 147 -2.88 20.97 15.74
N GLY A 148 -3.14 21.32 14.48
CA GLY A 148 -2.11 21.59 13.48
C GLY A 148 -1.60 20.35 12.74
N ALA A 149 -2.13 19.17 13.04
CA ALA A 149 -1.79 17.93 12.34
C ALA A 149 -2.37 17.92 10.93
N ARG A 150 -1.72 17.20 10.02
CA ARG A 150 -2.15 17.10 8.63
C ARG A 150 -3.06 15.89 8.47
N GLY A 151 -4.19 16.11 7.82
CA GLY A 151 -5.19 15.09 7.58
C GLY A 151 -5.74 15.14 6.16
N VAL A 152 -6.71 14.27 5.91
CA VAL A 152 -7.51 14.22 4.69
C VAL A 152 -8.99 14.29 5.05
N ARG A 153 -9.77 14.92 4.18
CA ARG A 153 -11.23 14.89 4.23
C ARG A 153 -11.75 14.24 2.97
N ILE A 154 -12.55 13.21 3.15
CA ILE A 154 -13.15 12.42 2.09
C ILE A 154 -14.64 12.71 2.08
N ARG A 155 -15.19 12.97 0.91
CA ARG A 155 -16.62 13.14 0.70
C ARG A 155 -17.06 12.20 -0.41
N ALA A 156 -17.92 11.25 -0.09
CA ALA A 156 -18.44 10.27 -1.03
C ALA A 156 -19.96 10.38 -1.16
N THR A 157 -20.49 9.99 -2.31
CA THR A 157 -21.94 9.87 -2.51
C THR A 157 -22.33 8.41 -2.58
N ASP A 158 -23.50 8.08 -2.06
CA ASP A 158 -24.09 6.75 -2.09
C ASP A 158 -23.22 5.61 -1.51
N THR A 159 -22.28 5.95 -0.61
CA THR A 159 -21.28 5.02 -0.07
C THR A 159 -21.28 5.02 1.46
N ASP A 160 -21.32 3.83 2.05
CA ASP A 160 -21.27 3.65 3.50
C ASP A 160 -19.87 4.03 4.05
N PRO A 161 -19.78 4.79 5.16
CA PRO A 161 -18.53 5.10 5.83
C PRO A 161 -17.61 3.89 6.05
N ALA A 162 -18.18 2.74 6.44
CA ALA A 162 -17.41 1.53 6.74
C ALA A 162 -16.71 0.97 5.50
N VAL A 163 -17.35 1.07 4.32
CA VAL A 163 -16.76 0.65 3.04
C VAL A 163 -15.56 1.53 2.69
N ILE A 164 -15.68 2.85 2.92
CA ILE A 164 -14.56 3.79 2.69
C ILE A 164 -13.41 3.47 3.64
N VAL A 165 -13.68 3.31 4.94
CA VAL A 165 -12.66 2.99 5.94
C VAL A 165 -11.99 1.65 5.63
N GLU A 166 -12.74 0.61 5.24
CA GLU A 166 -12.18 -0.70 4.86
C GLU A 166 -11.18 -0.57 3.71
N ASN A 167 -11.49 0.23 2.68
CA ASN A 167 -10.58 0.46 1.56
C ASN A 167 -9.31 1.25 1.95
N LEU A 168 -9.34 1.99 3.05
CA LEU A 168 -8.27 2.90 3.48
C LEU A 168 -7.52 2.43 4.74
N THR A 169 -7.98 1.34 5.37
CA THR A 169 -7.33 0.75 6.55
C THR A 169 -6.01 0.08 6.18
N PHE A 170 -5.96 -0.58 5.03
CA PHE A 170 -4.74 -1.22 4.53
C PHE A 170 -3.79 -0.18 3.95
N GLN A 171 -2.50 -0.27 4.24
CA GLN A 171 -1.52 0.63 3.60
C GLN A 171 -1.37 0.27 2.13
N GLY A 172 -1.43 -1.02 1.78
CA GLY A 172 -1.26 -1.49 0.41
C GLY A 172 0.20 -1.53 -0.03
N ARG A 173 1.12 -1.71 0.93
CA ARG A 173 2.53 -2.00 0.66
C ARG A 173 2.63 -3.41 0.08
N VAL A 174 3.15 -3.49 -1.13
CA VAL A 174 3.39 -4.76 -1.82
C VAL A 174 4.89 -4.89 -2.00
N GLU A 175 5.44 -5.98 -1.50
CA GLU A 175 6.86 -6.31 -1.64
C GLU A 175 7.02 -7.69 -2.27
N MET A 176 7.98 -7.82 -3.17
CA MET A 176 8.45 -9.10 -3.65
C MET A 176 9.75 -9.43 -2.92
N VAL A 177 9.77 -10.49 -2.13
CA VAL A 177 10.91 -10.86 -1.27
C VAL A 177 11.54 -12.16 -1.76
N ALA A 178 12.85 -12.17 -1.96
CA ALA A 178 13.63 -13.39 -2.18
C ALA A 178 14.03 -13.99 -0.84
N HIS A 179 13.72 -15.26 -0.63
CA HIS A 179 14.21 -16.10 0.44
C HIS A 179 15.10 -17.19 -0.15
N PHE A 180 16.37 -17.27 0.26
CA PHE A 180 17.32 -18.19 -0.38
C PHE A 180 18.44 -18.64 0.57
N PRO A 181 19.03 -19.84 0.33
CA PRO A 181 20.12 -20.35 1.14
C PRO A 181 21.43 -19.58 0.91
N VAL A 182 22.14 -19.30 2.00
CA VAL A 182 23.49 -18.73 2.01
C VAL A 182 24.37 -19.50 3.00
N GLN A 183 25.67 -19.60 2.69
CA GLN A 183 26.63 -20.24 3.59
C GLN A 183 27.13 -19.25 4.64
N ARG A 184 26.98 -19.60 5.93
CA ARG A 184 27.49 -18.83 7.06
C ARG A 184 28.20 -19.76 8.04
N ASP A 185 29.48 -19.51 8.27
CA ASP A 185 30.33 -20.30 9.19
C ASP A 185 30.35 -21.82 8.95
N GLY A 186 30.08 -22.25 7.71
CA GLY A 186 30.03 -23.66 7.31
C GLY A 186 28.63 -24.29 7.37
N ASP A 187 27.65 -23.58 7.93
CA ASP A 187 26.24 -23.97 7.96
C ASP A 187 25.46 -23.27 6.84
N THR A 188 24.38 -23.90 6.38
CA THR A 188 23.41 -23.26 5.48
C THR A 188 22.38 -22.52 6.34
N VAL A 189 22.26 -21.23 6.12
CA VAL A 189 21.21 -20.37 6.71
C VAL A 189 20.45 -19.70 5.58
N HIS A 190 19.26 -19.19 5.86
CA HIS A 190 18.46 -18.49 4.87
C HIS A 190 18.56 -16.98 5.04
N ARG A 191 18.39 -16.28 3.94
CA ARG A 191 18.42 -14.82 3.90
C ARG A 191 17.23 -14.33 3.10
N ASP A 192 16.57 -13.31 3.64
CA ASP A 192 15.51 -12.57 2.99
C ASP A 192 16.04 -11.25 2.43
N VAL A 193 15.60 -10.90 1.22
CA VAL A 193 15.92 -9.64 0.55
C VAL A 193 14.70 -9.15 -0.20
N THR A 194 14.21 -7.94 0.12
CA THR A 194 13.21 -7.25 -0.71
C THR A 194 13.81 -6.93 -2.07
N LEU A 195 13.15 -7.39 -3.13
CA LEU A 195 13.57 -7.26 -4.51
C LEU A 195 12.84 -6.14 -5.26
N LEU A 196 11.55 -6.00 -4.99
CA LEU A 196 10.65 -5.07 -5.65
C LEU A 196 9.64 -4.53 -4.65
N THR A 197 9.24 -3.29 -4.85
CA THR A 197 8.21 -2.55 -4.12
C THR A 197 7.19 -1.97 -5.10
N ASN A 198 6.12 -1.32 -4.62
CA ASN A 198 5.11 -0.69 -5.49
C ASN A 198 5.71 0.26 -6.54
N GLU A 199 6.82 0.94 -6.23
CA GLU A 199 7.44 1.96 -7.10
C GLU A 199 8.21 1.36 -8.30
N ASP A 200 8.52 0.07 -8.24
CA ASP A 200 9.31 -0.63 -9.25
C ASP A 200 8.48 -1.07 -10.48
N PHE A 201 7.15 -0.94 -10.40
CA PHE A 201 6.22 -1.33 -11.46
C PHE A 201 5.87 -0.14 -12.36
N GLU A 202 6.23 -0.22 -13.64
CA GLU A 202 5.84 0.76 -14.66
C GLU A 202 4.36 0.59 -15.05
N THR A 203 3.91 -0.64 -15.25
CA THR A 203 2.54 -0.95 -15.63
C THR A 203 2.00 -2.08 -14.78
N VAL A 204 0.77 -1.90 -14.30
CA VAL A 204 0.03 -2.92 -13.55
C VAL A 204 -1.30 -3.13 -14.25
N GLY A 205 -1.51 -4.32 -14.79
CA GLY A 205 -2.76 -4.67 -15.44
C GLY A 205 -3.85 -5.06 -14.43
N SER A 206 -5.08 -5.15 -14.92
CA SER A 206 -6.21 -5.63 -14.13
C SER A 206 -6.05 -7.11 -13.77
N ALA A 207 -6.59 -7.50 -12.61
CA ALA A 207 -6.71 -8.90 -12.20
C ALA A 207 -7.37 -9.77 -13.29
N ARG A 208 -6.75 -10.91 -13.59
CA ARG A 208 -7.23 -11.87 -14.58
C ARG A 208 -7.45 -13.23 -13.92
N SER A 209 -8.48 -13.92 -14.37
CA SER A 209 -8.58 -15.36 -14.12
C SER A 209 -7.37 -16.05 -14.74
N GLY A 210 -6.80 -17.01 -14.02
CA GLY A 210 -5.83 -17.92 -14.61
C GLY A 210 -6.45 -18.74 -15.75
N ARG A 211 -5.59 -19.45 -16.50
CA ARG A 211 -6.04 -20.56 -17.35
C ARG A 211 -6.78 -21.61 -16.51
N PRO A 212 -7.67 -22.43 -17.11
CA PRO A 212 -8.35 -23.49 -16.36
C PRO A 212 -7.36 -24.35 -15.57
N GLY A 213 -7.53 -24.39 -14.24
CA GLY A 213 -6.63 -25.10 -13.32
C GLY A 213 -5.42 -24.31 -12.80
N THR A 214 -5.35 -22.99 -13.06
CA THR A 214 -4.32 -22.09 -12.49
C THR A 214 -4.95 -21.01 -11.62
N THR A 215 -4.16 -20.43 -10.72
CA THR A 215 -4.55 -19.37 -9.81
C THR A 215 -4.83 -18.05 -10.54
N PRO A 216 -5.71 -17.18 -10.02
CA PRO A 216 -5.85 -15.80 -10.47
C PRO A 216 -4.52 -15.04 -10.43
N LEU A 217 -4.35 -14.07 -11.33
CA LEU A 217 -3.08 -13.37 -11.52
C LEU A 217 -3.25 -11.89 -11.84
N VAL A 218 -2.18 -11.12 -11.62
CA VAL A 218 -2.03 -9.71 -11.98
C VAL A 218 -0.80 -9.61 -12.89
N PRO A 219 -0.96 -9.20 -14.17
CA PRO A 219 0.18 -8.95 -15.04
C PRO A 219 0.82 -7.60 -14.68
N VAL A 220 2.14 -7.58 -14.62
CA VAL A 220 2.94 -6.41 -14.25
C VAL A 220 4.14 -6.27 -15.18
N THR A 221 4.58 -5.03 -15.37
CA THR A 221 5.79 -4.68 -16.11
C THR A 221 6.67 -3.84 -15.20
N LEU A 222 7.94 -4.19 -15.06
CA LEU A 222 8.89 -3.42 -14.26
C LEU A 222 9.43 -2.22 -15.03
N THR A 223 9.86 -1.21 -14.30
CA THR A 223 10.72 -0.16 -14.86
C THR A 223 12.05 -0.75 -15.34
N ASP A 224 12.71 -0.10 -16.30
CA ASP A 224 14.01 -0.57 -16.85
C ASP A 224 15.05 -0.81 -15.75
N GLU A 225 15.14 0.11 -14.77
CA GLU A 225 16.07 0.02 -13.66
C GLU A 225 15.74 -1.17 -12.74
N ALA A 226 14.48 -1.30 -12.34
CA ALA A 226 14.02 -2.42 -11.52
C ALA A 226 14.22 -3.76 -12.23
N ALA A 227 13.94 -3.83 -13.54
CA ALA A 227 14.13 -5.04 -14.34
C ALA A 227 15.60 -5.50 -14.35
N GLN A 228 16.54 -4.57 -14.50
CA GLN A 228 17.96 -4.86 -14.46
C GLN A 228 18.41 -5.32 -13.07
N ASN A 229 17.98 -4.64 -12.02
CA ASN A 229 18.30 -5.00 -10.63
C ASN A 229 17.73 -6.37 -10.26
N TYR A 230 16.46 -6.61 -10.61
CA TYR A 230 15.77 -7.89 -10.39
C TYR A 230 16.46 -9.04 -11.12
N SER A 231 16.78 -8.88 -12.41
CA SER A 231 17.49 -9.89 -13.20
C SER A 231 18.86 -10.24 -12.60
N ASN A 232 19.63 -9.22 -12.18
CA ASN A 232 20.91 -9.42 -11.52
C ASN A 232 20.75 -10.14 -10.17
N ALA A 233 19.73 -9.78 -9.38
CA ALA A 233 19.45 -10.42 -8.10
C ALA A 233 19.10 -11.91 -8.28
N MET A 234 18.23 -12.25 -9.24
CA MET A 234 17.86 -13.65 -9.51
C MET A 234 19.07 -14.52 -9.85
N GLN A 235 19.99 -14.01 -10.66
CA GLN A 235 21.24 -14.70 -11.00
C GLN A 235 22.18 -14.80 -9.80
N ASN A 236 22.45 -13.68 -9.11
CA ASN A 236 23.40 -13.62 -8.01
C ASN A 236 22.95 -14.43 -6.78
N PHE A 237 21.65 -14.50 -6.54
CA PHE A 237 21.07 -15.25 -5.42
C PHE A 237 20.79 -16.71 -5.75
N GLY A 238 21.14 -17.17 -6.95
CA GLY A 238 21.10 -18.58 -7.33
C GLY A 238 19.74 -19.09 -7.81
N PHE A 239 18.72 -18.23 -7.93
CA PHE A 239 17.38 -18.64 -8.41
C PHE A 239 17.40 -19.21 -9.82
N THR A 240 18.36 -18.79 -10.66
CA THR A 240 18.50 -19.25 -12.04
C THR A 240 19.36 -20.51 -12.19
N SER A 241 19.98 -20.99 -11.11
CA SER A 241 20.80 -22.19 -11.11
C SER A 241 19.96 -23.47 -11.19
N ASP A 242 20.58 -24.59 -11.56
CA ASP A 242 19.92 -25.90 -11.56
C ASP A 242 19.37 -26.27 -10.17
N GLU A 243 20.05 -25.83 -9.10
CA GLU A 243 19.63 -26.02 -7.72
C GLU A 243 18.53 -25.06 -7.25
N GLY A 244 18.42 -23.85 -7.83
CA GLY A 244 17.42 -22.85 -7.42
C GLY A 244 16.11 -22.89 -8.21
N ILE A 245 16.13 -23.49 -9.39
CA ILE A 245 14.92 -23.67 -10.20
C ILE A 245 13.99 -24.69 -9.53
N ALA A 246 12.72 -24.31 -9.39
CA ALA A 246 11.67 -25.12 -8.75
C ALA A 246 12.03 -25.59 -7.32
N ASP A 247 12.84 -24.81 -6.61
CA ASP A 247 13.35 -25.12 -5.27
C ASP A 247 12.56 -24.40 -4.17
N CYS A 248 11.22 -24.47 -4.20
CA CYS A 248 10.42 -23.99 -3.07
C CYS A 248 9.19 -24.87 -2.87
N GLN A 249 8.97 -25.31 -1.63
CA GLN A 249 7.72 -25.95 -1.23
C GLN A 249 6.68 -24.87 -0.94
N THR A 250 6.06 -24.32 -1.98
CA THR A 250 5.24 -23.09 -1.90
C THR A 250 4.12 -23.15 -0.87
N ASP A 251 3.45 -24.29 -0.71
CA ASP A 251 2.34 -24.42 0.25
C ASP A 251 2.83 -24.27 1.69
N THR A 252 3.88 -25.01 2.07
CA THR A 252 4.46 -24.92 3.42
C THR A 252 5.25 -23.63 3.63
N ALA A 253 5.91 -23.11 2.59
CA ALA A 253 6.70 -21.89 2.64
C ALA A 253 5.82 -20.65 2.85
N LYS A 254 4.57 -20.66 2.38
CA LYS A 254 3.59 -19.62 2.69
C LYS A 254 3.10 -19.72 4.14
N GLU A 255 2.83 -20.93 4.63
CA GLU A 255 2.31 -21.14 5.99
C GLU A 255 3.34 -20.89 7.09
N ASP A 256 4.61 -21.18 6.81
CA ASP A 256 5.73 -21.05 7.76
C ASP A 256 6.98 -20.48 7.05
N PRO A 257 6.96 -19.19 6.68
CA PRO A 257 8.04 -18.57 5.90
C PRO A 257 9.38 -18.57 6.64
N ASP A 258 9.37 -18.43 7.96
CA ASP A 258 10.59 -18.41 8.79
C ASP A 258 11.36 -19.73 8.77
N ASN A 259 10.69 -20.84 8.48
CA ASN A 259 11.27 -22.18 8.40
C ASN A 259 11.25 -22.75 6.98
N ALA A 260 10.97 -21.92 5.97
CA ALA A 260 11.04 -22.33 4.59
C ALA A 260 12.47 -22.74 4.21
N SER A 261 12.57 -23.63 3.22
CA SER A 261 13.84 -24.10 2.69
C SER A 261 13.87 -23.88 1.18
N GLY A 262 15.08 -23.77 0.64
CA GLY A 262 15.30 -23.51 -0.79
C GLY A 262 15.16 -22.05 -1.19
N HIS A 263 14.84 -21.82 -2.47
CA HIS A 263 14.72 -20.53 -3.13
C HIS A 263 13.24 -20.17 -3.37
N CYS A 264 12.66 -19.43 -2.42
CA CYS A 264 11.27 -18.98 -2.48
C CYS A 264 11.18 -17.49 -2.87
N LEU A 265 10.19 -17.17 -3.69
CA LEU A 265 9.80 -15.79 -4.00
C LEU A 265 8.47 -15.52 -3.32
N TYR A 266 8.46 -14.60 -2.37
CA TYR A 266 7.27 -14.21 -1.65
C TYR A 266 6.64 -12.95 -2.23
N THR A 267 5.31 -12.90 -2.23
CA THR A 267 4.58 -11.65 -2.28
C THR A 267 4.12 -11.34 -0.87
N VAL A 268 4.62 -10.23 -0.34
CA VAL A 268 4.29 -9.71 0.98
C VAL A 268 3.35 -8.53 0.80
N TYR A 269 2.26 -8.52 1.56
CA TYR A 269 1.25 -7.47 1.55
C TYR A 269 1.09 -6.94 2.98
N ASP A 270 1.42 -5.67 3.20
CA ASP A 270 1.41 -5.02 4.53
C ASP A 270 2.12 -5.87 5.62
N GLY A 271 3.26 -6.48 5.27
CA GLY A 271 4.07 -7.31 6.16
C GLY A 271 3.63 -8.79 6.27
N GLU A 272 2.52 -9.18 5.64
CA GLU A 272 2.04 -10.58 5.62
C GLU A 272 2.38 -11.29 4.31
N VAL A 273 2.93 -12.51 4.38
CA VAL A 273 3.19 -13.35 3.20
C VAL A 273 1.87 -13.88 2.63
N VAL A 274 1.39 -13.27 1.55
CA VAL A 274 0.12 -13.66 0.91
C VAL A 274 0.28 -14.73 -0.17
N SER A 275 1.49 -14.85 -0.73
CA SER A 275 1.81 -15.84 -1.77
C SER A 275 3.27 -16.26 -1.70
N ALA A 276 3.53 -17.51 -2.06
CA ALA A 276 4.86 -18.06 -2.26
C ALA A 276 4.95 -18.66 -3.67
N ALA A 277 6.06 -18.41 -4.35
CA ALA A 277 6.34 -18.88 -5.70
C ALA A 277 7.76 -19.42 -5.80
N GLN A 278 8.04 -20.10 -6.91
CA GLN A 278 9.34 -20.67 -7.23
C GLN A 278 9.78 -20.27 -8.63
N MET A 279 11.08 -20.22 -8.86
CA MET A 279 11.61 -19.92 -10.19
C MET A 279 11.26 -21.04 -11.18
N SER A 280 10.72 -20.66 -12.34
CA SER A 280 10.51 -21.61 -13.43
C SER A 280 11.74 -21.68 -14.34
N ALA A 281 12.01 -22.84 -14.94
CA ALA A 281 13.15 -23.00 -15.85
C ALA A 281 13.11 -22.03 -17.05
N GLY A 282 11.91 -21.75 -17.57
CA GLY A 282 11.74 -20.81 -18.68
C GLY A 282 12.06 -19.36 -18.30
N LEU A 283 11.57 -18.91 -17.13
CA LEU A 283 11.86 -17.58 -16.62
C LEU A 283 13.33 -17.43 -16.18
N ALA A 284 13.91 -18.47 -15.57
CA ALA A 284 15.34 -18.51 -15.27
C ALA A 284 16.19 -18.27 -16.54
N GLN A 285 15.83 -18.94 -17.63
CA GLN A 285 16.52 -18.81 -18.90
C GLN A 285 16.48 -17.36 -19.44
N THR A 286 15.35 -16.64 -19.29
CA THR A 286 15.27 -15.26 -19.76
C THR A 286 16.13 -14.28 -18.96
N PHE A 287 16.41 -14.58 -17.69
CA PHE A 287 17.39 -13.82 -16.91
C PHE A 287 18.81 -14.10 -17.41
N GLU A 288 19.16 -15.38 -17.59
CA GLU A 288 20.49 -15.81 -18.06
C GLU A 288 20.85 -15.30 -19.46
N THR A 289 19.86 -15.21 -20.37
CA THR A 289 20.09 -14.67 -21.72
C THR A 289 20.05 -13.14 -21.76
N GLY A 290 19.58 -12.49 -20.69
CA GLY A 290 19.32 -11.05 -20.64
C GLY A 290 18.04 -10.61 -21.37
N ASP A 291 17.24 -11.54 -21.87
CA ASP A 291 16.01 -11.25 -22.61
C ASP A 291 14.98 -10.54 -21.72
N PHE A 292 14.91 -10.90 -20.42
CA PHE A 292 13.95 -10.32 -19.48
C PHE A 292 14.03 -8.79 -19.40
N VAL A 293 15.24 -8.22 -19.45
CA VAL A 293 15.40 -6.75 -19.34
C VAL A 293 14.82 -6.02 -20.55
N ASN A 294 14.67 -6.69 -21.70
CA ASN A 294 14.08 -6.09 -22.90
C ASN A 294 12.55 -6.16 -22.93
N ASP A 295 11.96 -7.07 -22.15
CA ASP A 295 10.52 -7.28 -22.01
C ASP A 295 10.21 -7.72 -20.58
N PRO A 296 10.25 -6.79 -19.60
CA PRO A 296 10.19 -7.12 -18.18
C PRO A 296 8.76 -7.36 -17.68
N GLU A 297 7.95 -8.05 -18.48
CA GLU A 297 6.60 -8.47 -18.12
C GLU A 297 6.63 -9.80 -17.37
N PHE A 298 5.91 -9.86 -16.25
CA PHE A 298 5.60 -11.11 -15.56
C PHE A 298 4.24 -11.05 -14.87
N VAL A 299 3.88 -12.14 -14.19
CA VAL A 299 2.59 -12.24 -13.48
C VAL A 299 2.82 -12.51 -12.01
N ILE A 300 2.04 -11.85 -11.16
CA ILE A 300 1.94 -12.14 -9.73
C ILE A 300 0.66 -12.92 -9.50
N THR A 301 0.74 -14.09 -8.86
CA THR A 301 -0.42 -14.96 -8.61
C THR A 301 -1.02 -14.68 -7.23
N ALA A 302 -2.34 -14.82 -7.11
CA ALA A 302 -3.08 -14.73 -5.86
C ALA A 302 -3.94 -15.98 -5.63
N ALA A 303 -4.41 -16.24 -4.41
CA ALA A 303 -5.16 -17.46 -4.12
C ALA A 303 -6.56 -17.44 -4.76
N ASN A 304 -7.17 -16.25 -4.89
CA ASN A 304 -8.48 -16.08 -5.48
C ASN A 304 -8.64 -14.74 -6.22
N MET A 305 -9.78 -14.58 -6.90
CA MET A 305 -10.02 -13.41 -7.75
C MET A 305 -10.29 -12.13 -6.96
N SER A 306 -10.71 -12.24 -5.70
CA SER A 306 -10.82 -11.07 -4.81
C SER A 306 -9.43 -10.55 -4.49
N GLU A 307 -8.55 -11.42 -3.97
CA GLU A 307 -7.16 -11.08 -3.65
C GLU A 307 -6.39 -10.54 -4.87
N ALA A 308 -6.61 -11.11 -6.07
CA ALA A 308 -5.97 -10.58 -7.28
C ALA A 308 -6.43 -9.15 -7.61
N ARG A 309 -7.70 -8.80 -7.35
CA ARG A 309 -8.22 -7.44 -7.56
C ARG A 309 -7.65 -6.47 -6.53
N ASP A 310 -7.62 -6.89 -5.27
CA ASP A 310 -7.08 -6.09 -4.17
C ASP A 310 -5.58 -5.81 -4.41
N LEU A 311 -4.83 -6.83 -4.82
CA LEU A 311 -3.43 -6.72 -5.22
C LEU A 311 -3.25 -5.78 -6.44
N SER A 312 -4.04 -5.95 -7.49
CA SER A 312 -4.00 -5.09 -8.69
C SER A 312 -4.28 -3.63 -8.35
N LEU A 313 -5.23 -3.38 -7.44
CA LEU A 313 -5.55 -2.04 -6.97
C LEU A 313 -4.41 -1.44 -6.13
N ALA A 314 -3.87 -2.20 -5.18
CA ALA A 314 -2.77 -1.75 -4.33
C ALA A 314 -1.49 -1.45 -5.13
N LEU A 315 -1.15 -2.30 -6.09
CA LEU A 315 -0.02 -2.09 -7.00
C LEU A 315 -0.20 -0.85 -7.87
N ARG A 316 -1.43 -0.53 -8.32
CA ARG A 316 -1.71 0.63 -9.17
C ARG A 316 -1.76 1.95 -8.41
N ALA A 317 -2.48 1.98 -7.28
CA ALA A 317 -2.66 3.18 -6.47
C ALA A 317 -1.40 3.50 -5.65
N GLY A 318 -0.55 2.50 -5.41
CA GLY A 318 0.57 2.59 -4.49
C GLY A 318 0.16 2.40 -3.03
N ALA A 319 1.16 2.36 -2.16
CA ALA A 319 0.98 2.25 -0.73
C ALA A 319 0.70 3.62 -0.11
N LEU A 320 -0.27 3.69 0.81
CA LEU A 320 -0.44 4.86 1.66
C LEU A 320 0.88 5.13 2.39
N PRO A 321 1.38 6.38 2.36
CA PRO A 321 2.71 6.66 2.86
C PRO A 321 2.78 6.59 4.39
N ALA A 322 1.65 6.69 5.08
CA ALA A 322 1.49 6.56 6.52
C ALA A 322 0.08 6.04 6.87
N PRO A 323 -0.15 5.50 8.09
CA PRO A 323 -1.47 5.14 8.56
C PRO A 323 -2.43 6.34 8.63
N LEU A 324 -3.72 6.05 8.54
CA LEU A 324 -4.80 7.03 8.70
C LEU A 324 -5.55 6.76 9.99
N ASP A 325 -5.61 7.76 10.87
CA ASP A 325 -6.42 7.72 12.07
C ASP A 325 -7.78 8.36 11.81
N PHE A 326 -8.83 7.54 11.90
CA PHE A 326 -10.21 7.98 11.77
C PHE A 326 -10.87 8.26 13.13
N ASP A 327 -10.23 8.02 14.29
CA ASP A 327 -10.87 7.98 15.61
C ASP A 327 -11.28 9.37 16.18
N GLU A 328 -10.85 10.48 15.59
CA GLU A 328 -11.39 11.82 15.91
C GLU A 328 -12.78 12.10 15.28
N LEU A 329 -13.68 11.11 15.25
CA LEU A 329 -15.07 11.36 14.87
C LEU A 329 -15.85 11.93 16.06
N PRO A 330 -16.52 13.10 15.94
CA PRO A 330 -17.71 13.31 16.74
C PRO A 330 -18.70 12.19 16.41
N GLU A 331 -19.04 11.34 17.41
CA GLU A 331 -20.07 10.32 17.23
C GLU A 331 -21.28 10.95 16.55
N SER A 332 -21.64 10.44 15.37
CA SER A 332 -22.90 10.79 14.73
C SER A 332 -24.03 10.56 15.73
N PRO A 333 -24.96 11.51 15.95
CA PRO A 333 -25.95 11.35 17.00
C PRO A 333 -26.82 10.13 16.71
N ARG A 334 -26.65 9.08 17.52
CA ARG A 334 -27.55 7.92 17.54
C ARG A 334 -28.96 8.43 17.85
N GLN A 335 -29.89 8.28 16.92
CA GLN A 335 -31.31 8.55 17.20
C GLN A 335 -31.79 7.53 18.24
N ASN A 336 -31.95 8.00 19.47
CA ASN A 336 -32.63 7.26 20.53
C ASN A 336 -34.11 7.12 20.16
N ASN A 337 -34.48 6.00 19.53
CA ASN A 337 -35.88 5.59 19.43
C ASN A 337 -36.38 5.17 20.82
N THR A 338 -36.72 6.16 21.65
CA THR A 338 -37.55 5.93 22.83
C THR A 338 -39.00 5.87 22.35
N ALA A 339 -39.49 4.65 22.14
CA ALA A 339 -40.92 4.35 22.13
C ALA A 339 -41.49 4.68 23.52
N GLY A 340 -42.00 5.90 23.68
CA GLY A 340 -42.75 6.37 24.83
C GLY A 340 -44.24 6.31 24.54
N SER A 341 -44.89 5.32 25.15
CA SER A 341 -46.33 5.03 25.13
C SER A 341 -47.21 6.21 25.55
N ASN A 342 -48.41 6.22 24.97
CA ASN A 342 -49.67 6.86 25.40
C ASN A 342 -49.79 8.38 25.17
N THR A 343 -50.78 8.78 24.36
CA THR A 343 -52.05 9.32 24.90
C THR A 343 -53.09 9.59 23.78
N GLU A 344 -54.30 9.14 24.08
CA GLU A 344 -55.63 9.51 23.57
C GLU A 344 -56.07 9.18 22.14
N SER A 345 -56.80 8.06 22.09
CA SER A 345 -57.94 7.78 21.23
C SER A 345 -58.92 8.95 21.14
N THR A 346 -59.32 9.31 19.92
CA THR A 346 -60.69 9.74 19.63
C THR A 346 -61.05 9.29 18.23
N GLU A 347 -62.07 8.43 18.16
CA GLU A 347 -62.72 7.93 16.97
C GLU A 347 -63.28 9.08 16.12
N THR A 348 -63.23 8.97 14.79
CA THR A 348 -64.42 9.18 13.94
C THR A 348 -64.23 8.46 12.60
N GLN A 349 -65.27 7.69 12.29
CA GLN A 349 -65.55 6.87 11.11
C GLN A 349 -65.42 7.63 9.78
N THR A 350 -65.11 6.94 8.70
CA THR A 350 -66.07 6.69 7.58
C THR A 350 -65.47 5.66 6.62
N ALA A 351 -66.25 4.60 6.39
CA ALA A 351 -66.00 3.56 5.39
C ALA A 351 -66.51 3.99 4.01
N THR A 352 -65.85 3.56 2.93
CA THR A 352 -66.51 3.23 1.65
C THR A 352 -65.73 2.11 0.96
N GLU A 353 -66.50 1.15 0.44
CA GLU A 353 -66.18 -0.16 -0.13
C GLU A 353 -65.71 -0.14 -1.61
N ARG A 354 -65.30 -1.33 -2.09
CA ARG A 354 -65.35 -1.86 -3.49
C ARG A 354 -64.28 -1.33 -4.47
N SER A 355 -63.73 -2.08 -5.43
CA SER A 355 -64.00 -3.40 -6.01
C SER A 355 -62.84 -3.78 -6.96
N ASP A 356 -62.50 -5.06 -6.98
CA ASP A 356 -62.06 -5.99 -8.05
C ASP A 356 -61.52 -5.52 -9.43
N ALA A 357 -60.72 -6.45 -9.97
CA ALA A 357 -60.41 -6.79 -11.37
C ALA A 357 -59.09 -6.23 -11.94
N ASP A 358 -58.06 -7.05 -12.15
CA ASP A 358 -57.88 -8.09 -13.19
C ASP A 358 -57.36 -7.50 -14.50
N SER A 359 -56.15 -7.92 -14.89
CA SER A 359 -55.77 -8.36 -16.25
C SER A 359 -54.25 -8.47 -16.37
N THR A 360 -53.79 -9.72 -16.42
CA THR A 360 -52.57 -10.16 -17.10
C THR A 360 -52.61 -9.84 -18.59
N GLU A 361 -51.47 -9.51 -19.21
CA GLU A 361 -51.13 -10.07 -20.53
C GLU A 361 -49.63 -10.01 -20.85
N THR A 362 -49.22 -11.02 -21.58
CA THR A 362 -47.86 -11.54 -21.81
C THR A 362 -47.43 -11.24 -23.27
N VAL A 363 -46.21 -11.69 -23.61
CA VAL A 363 -45.69 -12.06 -24.94
C VAL A 363 -45.24 -10.90 -25.87
N THR A 364 -44.16 -10.93 -26.66
CA THR A 364 -43.33 -12.02 -27.20
C THR A 364 -41.99 -11.46 -27.72
N ALA A 365 -40.97 -12.33 -27.73
CA ALA A 365 -39.76 -12.23 -28.54
C ALA A 365 -40.02 -12.43 -30.05
N THR A 366 -39.13 -11.90 -30.90
CA THR A 366 -39.04 -12.25 -32.33
C THR A 366 -37.58 -12.42 -32.73
N GLU A 367 -37.26 -13.59 -33.27
CA GLU A 367 -36.02 -13.95 -33.97
C GLU A 367 -36.10 -13.68 -35.50
N ARG A 368 -34.93 -13.77 -36.16
CA ARG A 368 -34.60 -13.94 -37.61
C ARG A 368 -34.48 -12.63 -38.42
N SER A 369 -33.52 -12.45 -39.33
CA SER A 369 -32.93 -13.41 -40.28
C SER A 369 -31.47 -13.10 -40.70
N ASP A 370 -30.87 -14.13 -41.31
CA ASP A 370 -29.60 -14.23 -42.03
C ASP A 370 -29.46 -13.28 -43.24
N ALA A 371 -28.20 -13.00 -43.64
CA ALA A 371 -27.62 -13.35 -44.96
C ALA A 371 -26.33 -12.55 -45.32
N GLU A 372 -25.20 -13.26 -45.31
CA GLU A 372 -24.12 -13.36 -46.31
C GLU A 372 -23.97 -12.31 -47.45
N SER A 373 -22.80 -11.67 -47.55
CA SER A 373 -21.97 -11.62 -48.78
C SER A 373 -20.61 -10.94 -48.58
N SER A 374 -19.62 -11.56 -49.22
CA SER A 374 -18.20 -11.21 -49.42
C SER A 374 -17.93 -9.79 -49.92
N GLU A 375 -16.75 -9.25 -49.62
CA GLU A 375 -15.77 -8.81 -50.63
C GLU A 375 -14.40 -8.47 -50.02
N THR A 376 -13.38 -9.00 -50.69
CA THR A 376 -11.94 -8.81 -50.47
C THR A 376 -11.51 -7.45 -51.02
N VAL A 377 -10.78 -6.61 -50.26
CA VAL A 377 -9.94 -5.56 -50.86
C VAL A 377 -8.57 -5.49 -50.18
N THR A 378 -7.60 -5.66 -51.07
CA THR A 378 -6.15 -5.64 -51.03
C THR A 378 -5.51 -4.44 -50.31
N ALA A 379 -4.39 -4.73 -49.66
CA ALA A 379 -3.41 -3.79 -49.13
C ALA A 379 -2.96 -2.73 -50.17
N THR A 380 -2.72 -1.51 -49.71
CA THR A 380 -1.91 -0.52 -50.42
C THR A 380 -0.81 -0.05 -49.50
N GLU A 381 0.41 -0.45 -49.83
CA GLU A 381 1.65 0.10 -49.29
C GLU A 381 1.72 1.60 -49.62
N THR A 382 2.05 2.42 -48.62
CA THR A 382 2.60 3.76 -48.86
C THR A 382 3.97 3.84 -48.23
N THR A 383 4.98 3.73 -49.08
CA THR A 383 6.36 4.12 -48.80
C THR A 383 6.41 5.62 -48.54
N SER A 384 6.91 6.03 -47.38
CA SER A 384 7.34 7.41 -47.14
C SER A 384 8.81 7.38 -46.73
N SER A 385 9.67 7.69 -47.70
CA SER A 385 11.08 8.01 -47.50
C SER A 385 11.19 9.41 -46.89
N GLY A 386 11.87 9.53 -45.76
CA GLY A 386 12.23 10.80 -45.15
C GLY A 386 13.63 10.71 -44.54
N ASP A 387 14.57 11.36 -45.22
CA ASP A 387 15.97 11.55 -44.87
C ASP A 387 16.21 12.02 -43.42
N GLY A 388 17.35 11.58 -42.85
CA GLY A 388 17.84 11.95 -41.52
C GLY A 388 18.34 13.40 -41.39
N PRO A 389 19.01 13.71 -40.26
CA PRO A 389 20.45 13.43 -40.22
C PRO A 389 21.01 12.95 -38.87
N GLY A 390 21.97 12.01 -38.97
CA GLY A 390 23.28 12.02 -38.30
C GLY A 390 23.36 12.13 -36.77
N PHE A 391 23.53 10.98 -36.11
CA PHE A 391 24.20 10.90 -34.81
C PHE A 391 25.49 10.10 -34.92
N THR A 392 26.57 10.72 -34.44
CA THR A 392 27.95 10.24 -34.45
C THR A 392 28.16 9.29 -33.28
N ALA A 393 28.59 8.05 -33.54
CA ALA A 393 28.97 7.10 -32.51
C ALA A 393 30.31 7.53 -31.87
N ILE A 394 30.29 7.79 -30.55
CA ILE A 394 31.50 8.00 -29.74
C ILE A 394 32.00 6.62 -29.31
N ALA A 395 33.17 6.23 -29.82
CA ALA A 395 33.90 5.05 -29.39
C ALA A 395 34.53 5.31 -28.01
N ALA A 396 34.13 4.54 -26.99
CA ALA A 396 34.76 4.53 -25.69
C ALA A 396 36.07 3.73 -25.73
N LEU A 397 37.18 4.39 -25.40
CA LEU A 397 38.50 3.81 -25.20
C LEU A 397 38.53 3.03 -23.87
N ALA A 398 38.79 1.73 -23.93
CA ALA A 398 39.16 0.94 -22.75
C ALA A 398 40.63 1.22 -22.38
N ALA A 399 40.84 1.84 -21.21
CA ALA A 399 42.16 2.01 -20.62
C ALA A 399 42.48 0.85 -19.67
N LEU A 400 43.48 0.06 -20.06
CA LEU A 400 44.18 -0.92 -19.24
C LEU A 400 44.90 -0.24 -18.06
N LEU A 401 44.57 -0.63 -16.83
CA LEU A 401 45.39 -0.35 -15.65
C LEU A 401 45.78 -1.69 -15.01
N GLY A 402 47.07 -2.02 -15.15
CA GLY A 402 47.68 -3.19 -14.55
C GLY A 402 47.93 -3.00 -13.06
N LEU A 403 47.64 -4.04 -12.28
CA LEU A 403 48.09 -4.16 -10.90
C LEU A 403 49.23 -5.17 -10.82
N VAL A 404 50.41 -4.68 -10.45
CA VAL A 404 51.57 -5.50 -10.06
C VAL A 404 51.57 -5.66 -8.54
N VAL A 405 51.37 -6.91 -8.12
CA VAL A 405 51.98 -7.67 -7.01
C VAL A 405 52.69 -6.91 -5.88
N VAL A 406 52.25 -7.14 -4.63
CA VAL A 406 53.15 -7.45 -3.51
C VAL A 406 52.51 -8.52 -2.61
N GLY A 407 53.11 -9.71 -2.58
CA GLY A 407 52.77 -10.77 -1.63
C GLY A 407 53.36 -10.53 -0.25
N ARG A 408 52.65 -10.97 0.79
CA ARG A 408 53.23 -11.20 2.12
C ARG A 408 52.88 -12.61 2.59
N ARG A 409 53.91 -13.46 2.62
CA ARG A 409 54.00 -14.66 3.46
C ARG A 409 53.91 -14.22 4.93
N VAL A 410 53.13 -14.93 5.73
CA VAL A 410 53.38 -15.04 7.17
C VAL A 410 53.41 -16.53 7.50
N GLU A 411 54.53 -16.91 8.12
CA GLU A 411 54.90 -18.24 8.56
C GLU A 411 54.04 -18.76 9.71
N SER A 412 53.82 -20.06 9.67
CA SER A 412 53.37 -20.91 10.76
C SER A 412 54.29 -20.83 11.98
N ARG A 413 53.70 -20.75 13.17
CA ARG A 413 54.15 -21.48 14.35
C ARG A 413 52.98 -21.89 15.22
#